data_AF-A0A519ZMV7-F1
#
_entry.id   AF-A0A519ZMV7-F1
#
_cell.length_a   1.000
_cell.length_b   1.000
_cell.length_c   1.000
_cell.angle_alpha   90.00
_cell.angle_beta   90.00
_cell.angle_gamma   90.00
#
_symmetry.space_group_name_H-M   'P 1'
#
loop_
_entity.id
_entity.type
_entity.pdbx_description
1 polymer ?
#
loop_
_entity_poly.entity_id
_entity_poly.type
_entity_poly.pdbx_seq_one_letter_code
_entity_poly.pdbx_strand_id
1 'polypeptide(L)'
;MLLTSACSQAEGDNTSTDQPQTTAQAPAGKKGKKGGHKKGKNKGADLPAGLRSVGRLTDGILESSGLCAAPEAGTYFTFGDDGQQPFVYRVDATGQQVGQFTLGAPNHDWESLSRDNSGNYYMGDCGNNGNDRRNLAILRFRPAQPNNVGKINFSYPDQTEFPPSKSERNFDCEASLWHDGQVYLFTKDRAQSTTCKVYTVPETPGTYKAKLITKLAIPGQVTDATLAPSGRRLVLLARQELFIFEGDSWEAILKATPRHIDLKGAGQTEGAAFKSENTLLLTTEQGAVYELDI
;
A
#
# COMPACT_ATOMS: atom_id res chain seq x y z
N MET A 1 0.53 -59.33 43.20
CA MET A 1 -0.66 -58.47 43.33
C MET A 1 -1.14 -58.22 41.90
N LEU A 2 -2.08 -59.01 41.34
CA LEU A 2 -3.55 -59.02 41.59
C LEU A 2 -4.10 -57.58 41.58
N LEU A 3 -5.11 -57.15 40.81
CA LEU A 3 -6.09 -57.74 39.88
C LEU A 3 -6.77 -56.56 39.15
N THR A 4 -6.98 -56.69 37.83
CA THR A 4 -8.25 -56.53 37.07
C THR A 4 -9.40 -55.68 37.69
N SER A 5 -10.16 -54.89 36.92
CA SER A 5 -11.19 -55.43 36.02
C SER A 5 -11.71 -54.41 34.98
N ALA A 6 -12.21 -54.99 33.89
CA ALA A 6 -12.75 -54.36 32.68
C ALA A 6 -14.28 -54.48 32.57
N CYS A 7 -14.79 -54.02 31.41
CA CYS A 7 -16.09 -54.25 30.76
C CYS A 7 -17.21 -53.27 31.16
N SER A 8 -18.00 -52.69 30.25
CA SER A 8 -18.65 -53.32 29.09
C SER A 8 -18.92 -52.37 27.90
N GLN A 9 -18.90 -52.96 26.69
CA GLN A 9 -19.38 -52.42 25.39
C GLN A 9 -20.92 -52.57 25.27
N ALA A 10 -21.58 -51.87 24.34
CA ALA A 10 -22.10 -52.34 23.02
C ALA A 10 -23.62 -52.07 23.02
N GLU A 11 -24.41 -51.87 21.96
CA GLU A 11 -24.40 -51.71 20.50
C GLU A 11 -25.85 -51.22 20.18
N GLY A 12 -26.16 -50.46 19.14
CA GLY A 12 -26.27 -50.95 17.77
C GLY A 12 -27.20 -50.08 16.91
N ASP A 13 -27.09 -50.33 15.60
CA ASP A 13 -27.82 -49.87 14.40
C ASP A 13 -29.36 -49.74 14.53
N ASN A 14 -30.13 -49.05 13.67
CA ASN A 14 -30.16 -49.15 12.21
C ASN A 14 -31.07 -48.06 11.57
N THR A 15 -31.03 -48.02 10.25
CA THR A 15 -31.56 -47.04 9.27
C THR A 15 -33.02 -47.22 8.82
N SER A 16 -33.53 -46.22 8.06
CA SER A 16 -34.71 -46.24 7.14
C SER A 16 -36.09 -46.03 7.81
N THR A 17 -37.11 -45.30 7.32
CA THR A 17 -37.54 -44.76 6.00
C THR A 17 -38.73 -43.81 6.24
N ASP A 18 -38.88 -42.71 5.48
CA ASP A 18 -40.09 -42.42 4.66
C ASP A 18 -40.13 -40.95 4.15
N GLN A 19 -40.36 -40.83 2.84
CA GLN A 19 -40.75 -39.63 2.08
C GLN A 19 -42.27 -39.71 1.75
N PRO A 20 -42.84 -38.92 0.81
CA PRO A 20 -43.08 -37.48 0.78
C PRO A 20 -44.58 -37.16 0.51
N GLN A 21 -44.99 -35.89 0.58
CA GLN A 21 -46.18 -35.45 -0.16
C GLN A 21 -45.99 -34.09 -0.84
N THR A 22 -46.15 -34.16 -2.16
CA THR A 22 -46.33 -33.09 -3.14
C THR A 22 -47.77 -32.61 -3.14
N THR A 23 -47.99 -31.32 -3.44
CA THR A 23 -49.14 -30.89 -4.27
C THR A 23 -48.69 -29.78 -5.21
N ALA A 24 -49.04 -29.96 -6.48
CA ALA A 24 -48.76 -29.07 -7.59
C ALA A 24 -49.95 -28.11 -7.82
N GLN A 25 -49.69 -26.94 -8.43
CA GLN A 25 -50.34 -26.50 -9.68
C GLN A 25 -49.86 -25.10 -10.11
N ALA A 26 -49.31 -25.03 -11.34
CA ALA A 26 -49.32 -23.88 -12.24
C ALA A 26 -50.67 -23.88 -13.03
N PRO A 27 -51.01 -22.97 -14.00
CA PRO A 27 -50.15 -22.05 -14.76
C PRO A 27 -50.79 -20.70 -15.20
N ALA A 28 -50.01 -19.82 -15.87
CA ALA A 28 -50.38 -19.16 -17.14
C ALA A 28 -49.28 -18.16 -17.57
N GLY A 29 -48.80 -18.28 -18.81
CA GLY A 29 -47.61 -17.61 -19.31
C GLY A 29 -47.81 -16.21 -19.89
N LYS A 30 -46.71 -15.63 -20.39
CA LYS A 30 -46.67 -14.76 -21.57
C LYS A 30 -45.24 -14.43 -22.02
N LYS A 31 -45.00 -14.73 -23.30
CA LYS A 31 -44.26 -13.99 -24.34
C LYS A 31 -42.82 -13.56 -24.05
N GLY A 32 -41.92 -14.15 -24.84
CA GLY A 32 -40.54 -13.71 -24.96
C GLY A 32 -40.39 -12.26 -25.40
N LYS A 33 -39.34 -11.63 -24.86
CA LYS A 33 -38.69 -10.44 -25.42
C LYS A 33 -37.20 -10.73 -25.49
N LYS A 34 -36.67 -10.78 -26.71
CA LYS A 34 -35.24 -10.67 -26.99
C LYS A 34 -34.78 -9.29 -26.51
N GLY A 35 -34.21 -9.25 -25.31
CA GLY A 35 -33.47 -8.09 -24.80
C GLY A 35 -32.04 -8.17 -25.32
N GLY A 36 -31.75 -7.41 -26.38
CA GLY A 36 -30.40 -7.27 -26.90
C GLY A 36 -29.45 -6.84 -25.78
N HIS A 37 -28.37 -7.61 -25.60
CA HIS A 37 -27.23 -7.19 -24.80
C HIS A 37 -26.64 -5.93 -25.44
N LYS A 38 -27.03 -4.75 -24.94
CA LYS A 38 -26.18 -3.57 -25.10
C LYS A 38 -24.95 -3.83 -24.23
N LYS A 39 -23.89 -4.35 -24.86
CA LYS A 39 -22.52 -4.13 -24.39
C LYS A 39 -22.39 -2.62 -24.21
N GLY A 40 -22.53 -2.15 -22.98
CA GLY A 40 -22.06 -0.82 -22.63
C GLY A 40 -20.58 -0.82 -22.94
N LYS A 41 -20.19 -0.14 -24.03
CA LYS A 41 -18.80 0.27 -24.20
C LYS A 41 -18.49 1.07 -22.94
N ASN A 42 -17.63 0.52 -22.10
CA ASN A 42 -17.02 1.25 -21.01
C ASN A 42 -16.34 2.45 -21.68
N LYS A 43 -16.95 3.62 -21.60
CA LYS A 43 -16.27 4.87 -21.96
C LYS A 43 -15.27 5.06 -20.85
N GLY A 44 -14.05 4.53 -21.03
CA GLY A 44 -12.94 4.88 -20.16
C GLY A 44 -12.88 6.40 -20.11
N ALA A 45 -12.82 6.97 -18.91
CA ALA A 45 -12.49 8.38 -18.77
C ALA A 45 -11.17 8.60 -19.53
N ASP A 46 -11.10 9.65 -20.34
CA ASP A 46 -9.84 10.01 -20.99
C ASP A 46 -8.82 10.28 -19.88
N LEU A 47 -7.75 9.48 -19.86
CA LEU A 47 -6.67 9.67 -18.89
C LEU A 47 -5.96 11.00 -19.16
N PRO A 48 -5.40 11.65 -18.12
CA PRO A 48 -4.61 12.86 -18.28
C PRO A 48 -3.45 12.69 -19.26
N ALA A 49 -3.01 13.79 -19.87
CA ALA A 49 -1.89 13.78 -20.81
C ALA A 49 -0.62 13.21 -20.15
N GLY A 50 0.06 12.31 -20.86
CA GLY A 50 1.26 11.61 -20.35
C GLY A 50 0.96 10.38 -19.50
N LEU A 51 -0.25 10.23 -18.95
CA LEU A 51 -0.64 9.05 -18.18
C LEU A 51 -1.15 7.94 -19.12
N ARG A 52 -0.46 6.81 -19.14
CA ARG A 52 -0.81 5.65 -19.98
C ARG A 52 -0.98 4.41 -19.14
N SER A 53 -2.12 3.73 -19.27
CA SER A 53 -2.28 2.39 -18.70
C SER A 53 -1.34 1.41 -19.41
N VAL A 54 -0.55 0.68 -18.63
CA VAL A 54 0.46 -0.27 -19.14
C VAL A 54 0.21 -1.70 -18.71
N GLY A 55 -0.69 -1.90 -17.73
CA GLY A 55 -1.08 -3.23 -17.32
C GLY A 55 -1.84 -3.22 -16.00
N ARG A 56 -1.75 -4.33 -15.28
CA ARG A 56 -2.49 -4.59 -14.06
C ARG A 56 -1.72 -5.59 -13.19
N LEU A 57 -1.73 -5.38 -11.87
CA LEU A 57 -1.28 -6.35 -10.89
C LEU A 57 -2.11 -7.65 -11.02
N THR A 58 -1.42 -8.77 -11.22
CA THR A 58 -2.01 -10.09 -11.43
C THR A 58 -1.96 -10.95 -10.15
N ASP A 59 -2.44 -12.19 -10.25
CA ASP A 59 -2.16 -13.27 -9.27
C ASP A 59 -2.63 -13.03 -7.83
N GLY A 60 -3.66 -12.21 -7.67
CA GLY A 60 -4.29 -11.98 -6.37
C GLY A 60 -3.54 -10.98 -5.48
N ILE A 61 -2.66 -10.16 -6.05
CA ILE A 61 -2.18 -8.94 -5.39
C ILE A 61 -3.39 -7.99 -5.28
N LEU A 62 -3.99 -7.96 -4.09
CA LEU A 62 -5.14 -7.11 -3.77
C LEU A 62 -4.67 -5.91 -2.95
N GLU A 63 -5.25 -4.74 -3.21
CA GLU A 63 -5.02 -3.54 -2.38
C GLU A 63 -3.54 -3.22 -2.24
N SER A 64 -2.86 -2.99 -3.37
CA SER A 64 -1.44 -2.63 -3.39
C SER A 64 -1.26 -1.23 -2.79
N SER A 65 -0.47 -1.12 -1.71
CA SER A 65 -0.24 0.14 -0.98
C SER A 65 1.10 0.81 -1.26
N GLY A 66 2.00 0.22 -2.04
CA GLY A 66 3.29 0.87 -2.36
C GLY A 66 4.09 0.21 -3.48
N LEU A 67 5.09 0.93 -3.99
CA LEU A 67 5.91 0.46 -5.11
C LEU A 67 7.38 0.91 -4.99
N CYS A 68 8.32 -0.02 -5.11
CA CYS A 68 9.75 0.29 -5.05
C CYS A 68 10.52 -0.46 -6.13
N ALA A 69 11.57 0.12 -6.72
CA ALA A 69 12.42 -0.62 -7.65
C ALA A 69 13.09 -1.82 -6.95
N ALA A 70 13.02 -3.00 -7.57
CA ALA A 70 13.67 -4.21 -7.07
C ALA A 70 15.14 -4.30 -7.55
N PRO A 71 15.95 -5.26 -7.06
CA PRO A 71 17.35 -5.40 -7.49
C PRO A 71 17.48 -5.73 -8.98
N GLU A 72 16.55 -6.52 -9.53
CA GLU A 72 16.54 -6.84 -10.96
C GLU A 72 15.95 -5.69 -11.78
N ALA A 73 16.71 -5.21 -12.77
CA ALA A 73 16.30 -4.09 -13.62
C ALA A 73 14.95 -4.36 -14.32
N GLY A 74 14.09 -3.34 -14.32
CA GLY A 74 12.74 -3.44 -14.90
C GLY A 74 11.72 -4.17 -14.03
N THR A 75 12.08 -4.54 -12.79
CA THR A 75 11.17 -5.13 -11.81
C THR A 75 11.03 -4.26 -10.57
N TYR A 76 9.91 -4.44 -9.87
CA TYR A 76 9.49 -3.63 -8.74
C TYR A 76 8.95 -4.52 -7.63
N PHE A 77 9.13 -4.12 -6.39
CA PHE A 77 8.44 -4.70 -5.25
C PHE A 77 7.16 -3.94 -4.93
N THR A 78 6.13 -4.70 -4.60
CA THR A 78 4.87 -4.23 -4.03
C THR A 78 4.38 -5.22 -2.98
N PHE A 79 3.34 -4.86 -2.23
CA PHE A 79 2.77 -5.60 -1.13
C PHE A 79 1.30 -5.21 -0.99
N GLY A 80 0.50 -6.07 -0.35
CA GLY A 80 -0.89 -5.77 -0.05
C GLY A 80 -1.03 -4.98 1.25
N ASP A 81 -2.18 -4.35 1.43
CA ASP A 81 -2.56 -3.51 2.56
C ASP A 81 -2.71 -4.28 3.90
N ASP A 82 -3.16 -3.60 4.95
CA ASP A 82 -3.35 -4.11 6.32
C ASP A 82 -3.89 -5.54 6.41
N GLY A 83 -3.29 -6.31 7.32
CA GLY A 83 -3.74 -7.65 7.71
C GLY A 83 -3.55 -8.74 6.65
N GLN A 84 -3.05 -8.39 5.46
CA GLN A 84 -2.69 -9.38 4.46
C GLN A 84 -1.48 -10.21 4.87
N GLN A 85 -1.25 -11.31 4.14
CA GLN A 85 -0.05 -12.10 4.33
C GLN A 85 1.20 -11.23 4.13
N PRO A 86 2.29 -11.44 4.90
CA PRO A 86 3.50 -10.63 4.83
C PRO A 86 4.35 -10.96 3.59
N PHE A 87 3.71 -11.01 2.43
CA PHE A 87 4.33 -11.26 1.15
C PHE A 87 4.78 -9.94 0.52
N VAL A 88 6.00 -9.96 0.01
CA VAL A 88 6.50 -8.92 -0.89
C VAL A 88 6.57 -9.54 -2.27
N TYR A 89 5.80 -8.98 -3.19
CA TYR A 89 5.67 -9.44 -4.56
C TYR A 89 6.66 -8.69 -5.44
N ARG A 90 7.37 -9.41 -6.29
CA ARG A 90 8.15 -8.81 -7.38
C ARG A 90 7.32 -8.85 -8.65
N VAL A 91 7.13 -7.69 -9.27
CA VAL A 91 6.38 -7.53 -10.52
C VAL A 91 7.25 -6.88 -11.59
N ASP A 92 6.93 -7.11 -12.86
CA ASP A 92 7.50 -6.32 -13.96
C ASP A 92 6.74 -4.98 -14.15
N ALA A 93 7.18 -4.17 -15.11
CA ALA A 93 6.55 -2.87 -15.40
C ALA A 93 5.11 -2.94 -15.92
N THR A 94 4.58 -4.12 -16.24
CA THR A 94 3.17 -4.32 -16.63
C THR A 94 2.32 -4.79 -15.44
N GLY A 95 2.94 -5.07 -14.29
CA GLY A 95 2.27 -5.60 -13.10
C GLY A 95 2.21 -7.13 -13.06
N GLN A 96 2.83 -7.84 -14.00
CA GLN A 96 2.90 -9.30 -13.95
C GLN A 96 3.83 -9.74 -12.82
N GLN A 97 3.34 -10.60 -11.94
CA GLN A 97 4.16 -11.18 -10.88
C GLN A 97 5.26 -12.08 -11.47
N VAL A 98 6.51 -11.80 -11.10
CA VAL A 98 7.72 -12.53 -11.52
C VAL A 98 8.49 -13.12 -10.33
N GLY A 99 7.98 -12.97 -9.12
CA GLY A 99 8.54 -13.54 -7.91
C GLY A 99 7.79 -13.10 -6.65
N GLN A 100 8.10 -13.74 -5.53
CA GLN A 100 7.61 -13.33 -4.22
C GLN A 100 8.54 -13.86 -3.13
N PHE A 101 8.51 -13.24 -1.95
CA PHE A 101 9.07 -13.79 -0.73
C PHE A 101 8.22 -13.37 0.47
N THR A 102 8.30 -14.15 1.54
CA THR A 102 7.70 -13.80 2.83
C THR A 102 8.69 -13.01 3.66
N LEU A 103 8.31 -11.83 4.13
CA LEU A 103 9.10 -11.03 5.05
C LEU A 103 8.94 -11.58 6.48
N GLY A 104 10.03 -11.63 7.25
CA GLY A 104 10.06 -12.12 8.63
C GLY A 104 9.44 -11.15 9.66
N ALA A 105 8.43 -10.40 9.26
CA ALA A 105 7.67 -9.49 10.10
C ALA A 105 6.19 -9.55 9.68
N PRO A 106 5.24 -9.50 10.62
CA PRO A 106 3.82 -9.41 10.27
C PRO A 106 3.51 -8.08 9.58
N ASN A 107 2.50 -8.10 8.72
CA ASN A 107 1.86 -6.89 8.21
C ASN A 107 0.86 -6.40 9.26
N HIS A 108 1.20 -5.33 9.99
CA HIS A 108 0.29 -4.70 10.95
C HIS A 108 -0.45 -3.50 10.36
N ASP A 109 0.21 -2.74 9.49
CA ASP A 109 -0.35 -1.71 8.61
C ASP A 109 0.79 -1.21 7.70
N TRP A 110 1.15 -2.00 6.67
CA TRP A 110 2.22 -1.65 5.73
C TRP A 110 1.72 -0.66 4.68
N GLU A 111 2.42 0.45 4.51
CA GLU A 111 1.94 1.58 3.70
C GLU A 111 2.92 2.07 2.64
N SER A 112 4.23 1.83 2.79
CA SER A 112 5.21 2.35 1.83
C SER A 112 6.48 1.52 1.78
N LEU A 113 7.22 1.62 0.67
CA LEU A 113 8.50 0.93 0.51
C LEU A 113 9.51 1.81 -0.21
N SER A 114 10.67 2.01 0.42
CA SER A 114 11.82 2.66 -0.20
C SER A 114 13.09 1.82 -0.04
N ARG A 115 14.17 2.22 -0.71
CA ARG A 115 15.46 1.51 -0.63
C ARG A 115 16.62 2.49 -0.54
N ASP A 116 17.71 2.03 0.06
CA ASP A 116 18.99 2.73 0.01
C ASP A 116 19.88 2.26 -1.14
N ASN A 117 21.00 2.96 -1.31
CA ASN A 117 22.01 2.65 -2.31
C ASN A 117 22.85 1.40 -1.96
N SER A 118 22.66 0.82 -0.77
CA SER A 118 23.37 -0.35 -0.25
C SER A 118 22.53 -1.63 -0.27
N GLY A 119 21.36 -1.59 -0.92
CA GLY A 119 20.46 -2.72 -1.10
C GLY A 119 19.62 -3.08 0.14
N ASN A 120 19.51 -2.19 1.13
CA ASN A 120 18.50 -2.33 2.19
C ASN A 120 17.19 -1.68 1.74
N TYR A 121 16.09 -2.28 2.20
CA TYR A 121 14.73 -1.82 1.97
C TYR A 121 14.10 -1.40 3.29
N TYR A 122 13.23 -0.40 3.21
CA TYR A 122 12.58 0.27 4.33
C TYR A 122 11.07 0.24 4.07
N MET A 123 10.37 -0.68 4.74
CA MET A 123 8.91 -0.81 4.69
C MET A 123 8.28 0.00 5.81
N GLY A 124 7.35 0.89 5.51
CA GLY A 124 6.59 1.62 6.52
C GLY A 124 5.50 0.74 7.12
N ASP A 125 5.71 0.24 8.34
CA ASP A 125 4.68 -0.41 9.15
C ASP A 125 4.08 0.64 10.11
N CYS A 126 3.35 1.58 9.51
CA CYS A 126 3.03 2.85 10.15
C CYS A 126 1.70 3.48 9.74
N GLY A 127 0.86 2.75 8.99
CA GLY A 127 -0.55 3.13 8.81
C GLY A 127 -1.23 3.33 10.16
N ASN A 128 -2.02 4.40 10.24
CA ASN A 128 -2.59 4.90 11.48
C ASN A 128 -3.81 5.79 11.20
N ASN A 129 -4.74 5.27 10.41
CA ASN A 129 -6.05 5.88 10.09
C ASN A 129 -6.73 6.50 11.33
N GLY A 130 -6.69 5.80 12.47
CA GLY A 130 -7.28 6.20 13.75
C GLY A 130 -6.51 7.32 14.48
N ASN A 131 -5.24 7.52 14.14
CA ASN A 131 -4.27 8.39 14.84
C ASN A 131 -4.05 7.98 16.32
N ASP A 132 -4.30 6.72 16.68
CA ASP A 132 -4.22 6.17 18.04
C ASP A 132 -3.14 5.08 18.18
N ARG A 133 -2.51 4.66 17.09
CA ARG A 133 -1.45 3.65 17.06
C ARG A 133 -0.17 4.15 17.72
N ARG A 134 0.46 3.29 18.52
CA ARG A 134 1.69 3.59 19.33
C ARG A 134 2.90 2.73 18.97
N ASN A 135 2.74 1.77 18.07
CA ASN A 135 3.77 0.83 17.63
C ASN A 135 4.21 1.08 16.19
N LEU A 136 4.32 2.35 15.79
CA LEU A 136 4.76 2.74 14.44
C LEU A 136 6.23 2.37 14.25
N ALA A 137 6.54 1.76 13.10
CA ALA A 137 7.90 1.35 12.79
C ALA A 137 8.21 1.44 11.30
N ILE A 138 9.50 1.61 10.99
CA ILE A 138 10.04 1.27 9.67
C ILE A 138 10.77 -0.07 9.80
N LEU A 139 10.40 -1.04 8.97
CA LEU A 139 11.04 -2.34 8.89
C LEU A 139 12.21 -2.27 7.91
N ARG A 140 13.41 -2.55 8.38
CA ARG A 140 14.63 -2.57 7.57
C ARG A 140 15.04 -4.00 7.27
N PHE A 141 15.18 -4.35 6.00
CA PHE A 141 15.53 -5.70 5.59
C PHE A 141 16.34 -5.73 4.29
N ARG A 142 16.84 -6.93 3.94
CA ARG A 142 17.39 -7.22 2.61
C ARG A 142 16.60 -8.36 1.97
N PRO A 143 16.23 -8.30 0.68
CA PRO A 143 15.48 -9.37 0.02
C PRO A 143 16.17 -10.74 0.09
N ALA A 144 17.51 -10.77 0.07
CA ALA A 144 18.29 -12.00 0.20
C ALA A 144 18.29 -12.59 1.64
N GLN A 145 17.84 -11.84 2.63
CA GLN A 145 17.75 -12.24 4.04
C GLN A 145 16.40 -11.80 4.63
N PRO A 146 15.28 -12.28 4.09
CA PRO A 146 13.96 -11.72 4.41
C PRO A 146 13.53 -11.99 5.86
N ASN A 147 14.16 -12.95 6.53
CA ASN A 147 13.93 -13.25 7.95
C ASN A 147 14.75 -12.35 8.91
N ASN A 148 15.71 -11.57 8.41
CA ASN A 148 16.52 -10.66 9.22
C ASN A 148 15.96 -9.24 9.09
N VAL A 149 14.95 -8.93 9.91
CA VAL A 149 14.24 -7.66 9.88
C VAL A 149 14.60 -6.82 11.10
N GLY A 150 15.24 -5.67 10.87
CA GLY A 150 15.43 -4.64 11.88
C GLY A 150 14.20 -3.74 12.00
N LYS A 151 13.95 -3.19 13.18
CA LYS A 151 12.84 -2.25 13.42
C LYS A 151 13.36 -0.90 13.85
N ILE A 152 12.90 0.15 13.17
CA ILE A 152 13.12 1.55 13.51
C ILE A 152 11.81 2.05 14.08
N ASN A 153 11.61 1.86 15.39
CA ASN A 153 10.39 2.30 16.06
C ASN A 153 10.43 3.82 16.19
N PHE A 154 9.29 4.47 15.98
CA PHE A 154 9.22 5.91 16.12
C PHE A 154 7.93 6.40 16.78
N SER A 155 8.04 7.58 17.36
CA SER A 155 6.91 8.35 17.90
C SER A 155 7.01 9.79 17.42
N TYR A 156 5.86 10.44 17.21
CA TYR A 156 5.84 11.83 16.81
C TYR A 156 6.15 12.76 17.97
N PRO A 157 6.93 13.82 17.75
CA PRO A 157 7.31 14.71 18.82
C PRO A 157 6.17 15.58 19.36
N ASP A 158 5.17 15.82 18.51
CA ASP A 158 4.04 16.72 18.72
C ASP A 158 2.69 15.98 18.89
N GLN A 159 2.70 14.66 19.02
CA GLN A 159 1.50 13.88 19.34
C GLN A 159 1.41 13.60 20.84
N THR A 160 0.56 14.34 21.56
CA THR A 160 0.36 14.18 23.01
C THR A 160 -0.82 13.28 23.36
N GLU A 161 -1.73 13.04 22.42
CA GLU A 161 -2.96 12.27 22.58
C GLU A 161 -3.10 11.18 21.51
N PHE A 162 -3.77 10.08 21.84
CA PHE A 162 -3.92 8.88 21.00
C PHE A 162 -5.37 8.35 21.13
N PRO A 163 -6.30 8.76 20.26
CA PRO A 163 -6.13 9.75 19.21
C PRO A 163 -6.22 11.19 19.73
N PRO A 164 -5.62 12.18 19.03
CA PRO A 164 -5.90 13.59 19.30
C PRO A 164 -7.33 13.95 18.87
N SER A 165 -7.72 15.19 19.19
CA SER A 165 -8.95 15.81 18.70
C SER A 165 -9.05 15.69 17.16
N LYS A 166 -10.28 15.60 16.62
CA LYS A 166 -10.48 15.41 15.16
C LYS A 166 -9.78 16.47 14.31
N SER A 167 -9.70 17.70 14.81
CA SER A 167 -9.02 18.83 14.16
C SER A 167 -7.49 18.73 14.14
N GLU A 168 -6.91 17.79 14.89
CA GLU A 168 -5.47 17.63 15.06
C GLU A 168 -4.94 16.26 14.58
N ARG A 169 -5.79 15.46 13.93
CA ARG A 169 -5.44 14.15 13.36
C ARG A 169 -4.56 14.25 12.12
N ASN A 170 -3.28 14.47 12.34
CA ASN A 170 -2.27 14.51 11.31
C ASN A 170 -1.00 13.77 11.78
N PHE A 171 -1.20 12.50 12.12
CA PHE A 171 -0.20 11.52 12.61
C PHE A 171 -0.38 10.15 11.94
N ASP A 172 -1.02 10.14 10.78
CA ASP A 172 -1.15 8.97 9.93
C ASP A 172 0.02 8.93 8.93
N CYS A 173 0.89 7.92 8.99
CA CYS A 173 2.08 7.85 8.15
C CYS A 173 1.86 6.88 7.00
N GLU A 174 1.60 7.40 5.82
CA GLU A 174 1.29 6.53 4.67
C GLU A 174 2.36 6.57 3.58
N ALA A 175 3.32 7.48 3.69
CA ALA A 175 4.48 7.47 2.80
C ALA A 175 5.78 7.62 3.56
N SER A 176 6.81 6.92 3.08
CA SER A 176 8.17 7.01 3.62
C SER A 176 9.22 6.89 2.52
N LEU A 177 10.35 7.57 2.71
CA LEU A 177 11.43 7.61 1.75
C LEU A 177 12.78 7.62 2.45
N TRP A 178 13.63 6.66 2.12
CA TRP A 178 15.04 6.74 2.47
C TRP A 178 15.78 7.80 1.64
N HIS A 179 16.56 8.66 2.30
CA HIS A 179 17.48 9.58 1.67
C HIS A 179 18.64 9.92 2.62
N ASP A 180 19.89 9.76 2.15
CA ASP A 180 21.12 10.19 2.83
C ASP A 180 21.22 9.75 4.31
N GLY A 181 21.05 8.45 4.55
CA GLY A 181 21.17 7.84 5.89
C GLY A 181 19.96 8.06 6.82
N GLN A 182 18.91 8.67 6.30
CA GLN A 182 17.68 8.99 7.04
C GLN A 182 16.47 8.40 6.34
N VAL A 183 15.43 8.08 7.13
CA VAL A 183 14.09 7.80 6.59
C VAL A 183 13.21 9.01 6.87
N TYR A 184 12.65 9.58 5.81
CA TYR A 184 11.67 10.65 5.85
C TYR A 184 10.27 10.06 5.87
N LEU A 185 9.40 10.65 6.67
CA LEU A 185 8.04 10.18 6.95
C LEU A 185 7.07 11.28 6.55
N PHE A 186 6.06 10.95 5.76
CA PHE A 186 5.11 11.90 5.20
C PHE A 186 3.71 11.54 5.67
N THR A 187 3.05 12.49 6.34
CA THR A 187 1.73 12.23 6.91
C THR A 187 0.61 12.45 5.92
N LYS A 188 -0.44 11.64 6.08
CA LYS A 188 -1.77 11.85 5.51
C LYS A 188 -2.61 12.65 6.49
N ASP A 189 -3.06 13.82 6.05
CA ASP A 189 -3.84 14.73 6.91
C ASP A 189 -5.30 14.28 7.01
N ARG A 190 -5.60 13.54 8.09
CA ARG A 190 -6.92 13.04 8.45
C ARG A 190 -7.81 14.10 9.12
N ALA A 191 -7.31 15.32 9.30
CA ALA A 191 -8.05 16.44 9.87
C ALA A 191 -8.58 17.36 8.76
N GLN A 192 -7.72 18.21 8.21
CA GLN A 192 -8.14 19.27 7.29
C GLN A 192 -7.85 18.92 5.82
N SER A 193 -7.04 17.88 5.57
CA SER A 193 -6.56 17.51 4.24
C SER A 193 -5.86 18.67 3.50
N THR A 194 -5.06 19.44 4.22
CA THR A 194 -4.34 20.61 3.66
C THR A 194 -2.83 20.58 3.89
N THR A 195 -2.36 19.74 4.81
CA THR A 195 -0.97 19.80 5.26
C THR A 195 -0.35 18.41 5.40
N CYS A 196 0.65 18.09 4.59
CA CYS A 196 1.53 16.95 4.86
C CYS A 196 2.64 17.38 5.81
N LYS A 197 2.76 16.76 6.98
CA LYS A 197 3.92 16.96 7.86
C LYS A 197 5.04 16.02 7.42
N VAL A 198 6.27 16.54 7.41
CA VAL A 198 7.46 15.77 7.07
C VAL A 198 8.30 15.59 8.32
N TYR A 199 8.50 14.34 8.72
CA TYR A 199 9.39 13.97 9.83
C TYR A 199 10.59 13.18 9.32
N THR A 200 11.57 12.96 10.20
CA THR A 200 12.68 12.04 9.92
C THR A 200 13.12 11.25 11.14
N VAL A 201 13.65 10.06 10.87
CA VAL A 201 14.34 9.18 11.81
C VAL A 201 15.64 8.64 11.16
N PRO A 202 16.65 8.22 11.95
CA PRO A 202 17.83 7.53 11.42
C PRO A 202 17.46 6.22 10.71
N GLU A 203 18.26 5.79 9.74
CA GLU A 203 18.07 4.53 9.01
C GLU A 203 18.36 3.25 9.83
N THR A 204 18.96 3.39 11.00
CA THR A 204 19.40 2.25 11.81
C THR A 204 18.30 1.76 12.75
N PRO A 205 18.15 0.43 12.96
CA PRO A 205 17.21 -0.10 13.94
C PRO A 205 17.41 0.51 15.34
N GLY A 206 16.30 0.82 16.01
CA GLY A 206 16.29 1.52 17.28
C GLY A 206 14.90 2.04 17.64
N THR A 207 14.85 2.90 18.66
CA THR A 207 13.62 3.61 19.06
C THR A 207 13.91 5.10 19.10
N TYR A 208 13.14 5.87 18.35
CA TYR A 208 13.40 7.29 18.14
C TYR A 208 12.16 8.13 18.41
N LYS A 209 12.40 9.33 18.93
CA LYS A 209 11.43 10.43 18.78
C LYS A 209 11.73 11.08 17.44
N ALA A 210 10.79 11.05 16.51
CA ALA A 210 10.99 11.61 15.18
C ALA A 210 11.26 13.12 15.26
N LYS A 211 11.98 13.66 14.28
CA LYS A 211 12.20 15.11 14.17
C LYS A 211 11.26 15.68 13.11
N LEU A 212 10.42 16.65 13.48
CA LEU A 212 9.63 17.42 12.52
C LEU A 212 10.56 18.32 11.70
N ILE A 213 10.53 18.18 10.38
CA ILE A 213 11.40 18.90 9.43
C ILE A 213 10.66 20.07 8.80
N THR A 214 9.48 19.83 8.26
CA THR A 214 8.67 20.85 7.61
C THR A 214 7.19 20.45 7.55
N LYS A 215 6.37 21.37 7.03
CA LYS A 215 4.96 21.16 6.70
C LYS A 215 4.75 21.61 5.25
N LEU A 216 4.32 20.69 4.39
CA LEU A 216 4.04 20.95 2.99
C LEU A 216 2.56 21.28 2.84
N ALA A 217 2.28 22.45 2.26
CA ALA A 217 0.91 22.88 1.94
C ALA A 217 0.46 22.21 0.65
N ILE A 218 0.06 20.94 0.74
CA ILE A 218 -0.54 20.19 -0.36
C ILE A 218 -1.95 19.75 0.05
N PRO A 219 -2.98 20.08 -0.74
CA PRO A 219 -4.32 19.57 -0.54
C PRO A 219 -4.30 18.12 -1.02
N GLY A 220 -3.99 17.19 -0.12
CA GLY A 220 -3.74 15.83 -0.55
C GLY A 220 -3.61 14.89 0.62
N GLN A 221 -4.27 13.75 0.48
CA GLN A 221 -4.03 12.58 1.32
C GLN A 221 -2.86 11.83 0.70
N VAL A 222 -1.63 12.15 1.13
CA VAL A 222 -0.41 11.50 0.65
C VAL A 222 -0.52 9.98 0.83
N THR A 223 -0.13 9.25 -0.21
CA THR A 223 -0.18 7.78 -0.27
C THR A 223 1.18 7.15 -0.58
N ASP A 224 2.08 7.84 -1.30
CA ASP A 224 3.44 7.34 -1.50
C ASP A 224 4.45 8.49 -1.69
N ALA A 225 5.73 8.19 -1.52
CA ALA A 225 6.84 9.11 -1.74
C ALA A 225 7.99 8.42 -2.48
N THR A 226 8.45 9.01 -3.57
CA THR A 226 9.57 8.45 -4.35
C THR A 226 10.53 9.53 -4.85
N LEU A 227 11.79 9.16 -5.02
CA LEU A 227 12.88 10.07 -5.37
C LEU A 227 13.50 9.66 -6.70
N ALA A 228 13.69 10.62 -7.60
CA ALA A 228 14.34 10.36 -8.87
C ALA A 228 15.78 9.85 -8.65
N PRO A 229 16.34 9.03 -9.55
CA PRO A 229 17.69 8.49 -9.36
C PRO A 229 18.77 9.57 -9.20
N SER A 230 18.59 10.74 -9.81
CA SER A 230 19.46 11.90 -9.61
C SER A 230 19.39 12.55 -8.22
N GLY A 231 18.40 12.20 -7.39
CA GLY A 231 18.17 12.80 -6.07
C GLY A 231 17.59 14.21 -6.10
N ARG A 232 17.27 14.76 -7.28
CA ARG A 232 16.86 16.16 -7.47
C ARG A 232 15.34 16.39 -7.56
N ARG A 233 14.57 15.32 -7.54
CA ARG A 233 13.11 15.37 -7.72
C ARG A 233 12.41 14.41 -6.79
N LEU A 234 11.71 14.96 -5.80
CA LEU A 234 10.77 14.22 -4.95
C LEU A 234 9.39 14.25 -5.60
N VAL A 235 8.75 13.09 -5.63
CA VAL A 235 7.36 12.93 -6.00
C VAL A 235 6.61 12.49 -4.76
N LEU A 236 5.56 13.23 -4.40
CA LEU A 236 4.54 12.78 -3.46
C LEU A 236 3.30 12.41 -4.25
N LEU A 237 2.88 11.16 -4.10
CA LEU A 237 1.62 10.67 -4.62
C LEU A 237 0.53 10.94 -3.60
N ALA A 238 -0.65 11.30 -4.09
CA ALA A 238 -1.88 11.32 -3.34
C ALA A 238 -2.99 10.70 -4.21
N ARG A 239 -4.18 10.52 -3.65
CA ARG A 239 -5.31 9.92 -4.38
C ARG A 239 -5.69 10.76 -5.61
N GLN A 240 -5.40 10.25 -6.80
CA GLN A 240 -5.61 10.92 -8.09
C GLN A 240 -4.86 12.25 -8.24
N GLU A 241 -3.80 12.47 -7.46
CA GLU A 241 -3.01 13.70 -7.50
C GLU A 241 -1.52 13.36 -7.35
N LEU A 242 -0.66 14.17 -7.96
CA LEU A 242 0.78 13.99 -7.89
C LEU A 242 1.47 15.34 -7.78
N PHE A 243 2.38 15.44 -6.80
CA PHE A 243 3.12 16.67 -6.49
C PHE A 243 4.62 16.45 -6.71
N ILE A 244 5.21 17.27 -7.58
CA ILE A 244 6.63 17.17 -7.95
C ILE A 244 7.38 18.35 -7.37
N PHE A 245 8.35 18.05 -6.52
CA PHE A 245 9.25 19.01 -5.91
C PHE A 245 10.64 18.85 -6.51
N GLU A 246 11.22 19.93 -7.02
CA GLU A 246 12.54 19.92 -7.64
C GLU A 246 13.49 20.87 -6.92
N GLY A 247 14.76 20.48 -6.84
CA GLY A 247 15.80 21.30 -6.26
C GLY A 247 17.17 20.64 -6.36
N ASP A 248 18.22 21.46 -6.28
CA ASP A 248 19.62 21.00 -6.34
C ASP A 248 20.15 20.44 -5.00
N SER A 249 19.31 20.44 -3.96
CA SER A 249 19.57 19.81 -2.66
C SER A 249 18.27 19.34 -2.02
N TRP A 250 18.36 18.42 -1.07
CA TRP A 250 17.19 17.93 -0.32
C TRP A 250 16.43 19.06 0.41
N GLU A 251 17.17 20.01 0.98
CA GLU A 251 16.59 21.18 1.62
C GLU A 251 15.84 22.07 0.62
N ALA A 252 16.40 22.25 -0.58
CA ALA A 252 15.74 23.01 -1.65
C ALA A 252 14.46 22.30 -2.13
N ILE A 253 14.49 20.98 -2.30
CA ILE A 253 13.33 20.16 -2.66
C ILE A 253 12.19 20.36 -1.64
N LEU A 254 12.47 20.22 -0.34
CA LEU A 254 11.43 20.36 0.70
C LEU A 254 10.89 21.80 0.88
N LYS A 255 11.53 22.80 0.25
CA LYS A 255 11.08 24.20 0.23
C LYS A 255 10.46 24.60 -1.11
N ALA A 256 10.55 23.75 -2.13
CA ALA A 256 10.06 24.04 -3.46
C ALA A 256 8.54 24.17 -3.46
N THR A 257 8.02 25.04 -4.34
CA THR A 257 6.60 25.01 -4.69
C THR A 257 6.38 23.83 -5.63
N PRO A 258 5.50 22.86 -5.31
CA PRO A 258 5.35 21.69 -6.14
C PRO A 258 4.65 22.02 -7.44
N ARG A 259 5.08 21.35 -8.53
CA ARG A 259 4.23 21.19 -9.71
C ARG A 259 3.17 20.14 -9.39
N HIS A 260 1.91 20.51 -9.55
CA HIS A 260 0.77 19.61 -9.39
C HIS A 260 0.36 18.99 -10.74
N ILE A 261 0.14 17.67 -10.76
CA ILE A 261 -0.45 16.92 -11.87
C ILE A 261 -1.72 16.23 -11.37
N ASP A 262 -2.85 16.53 -12.03
CA ASP A 262 -4.12 15.84 -11.82
C ASP A 262 -4.08 14.45 -12.48
N LEU A 263 -4.36 13.40 -11.72
CA LEU A 263 -4.43 11.99 -12.16
C LEU A 263 -5.87 11.48 -12.19
N LYS A 264 -6.86 12.37 -12.31
CA LYS A 264 -8.28 12.03 -12.34
C LYS A 264 -8.58 10.90 -13.32
N GLY A 265 -9.32 9.90 -12.82
CA GLY A 265 -9.66 8.70 -13.58
C GLY A 265 -8.67 7.55 -13.46
N ALA A 266 -7.51 7.75 -12.84
CA ALA A 266 -6.55 6.67 -12.60
C ALA A 266 -7.06 5.62 -11.59
N GLY A 267 -7.87 6.02 -10.61
CA GLY A 267 -8.29 5.18 -9.48
C GLY A 267 -7.68 5.67 -8.16
N GLN A 268 -7.67 4.85 -7.13
CA GLN A 268 -6.99 5.18 -5.87
C GLN A 268 -5.51 4.86 -6.05
N THR A 269 -4.71 5.87 -6.42
CA THR A 269 -3.27 5.76 -6.65
C THR A 269 -2.52 5.64 -5.33
N GLU A 270 -1.77 4.55 -5.17
CA GLU A 270 -1.16 4.15 -3.89
C GLU A 270 0.35 3.88 -4.00
N GLY A 271 0.88 3.57 -5.19
CA GLY A 271 2.32 3.32 -5.34
C GLY A 271 2.95 4.13 -6.47
N ALA A 272 4.18 4.63 -6.26
CA ALA A 272 4.97 5.31 -7.28
C ALA A 272 6.45 4.91 -7.23
N ALA A 273 7.01 4.54 -8.38
CA ALA A 273 8.44 4.30 -8.53
C ALA A 273 8.99 4.93 -9.81
N PHE A 274 10.18 5.50 -9.75
CA PHE A 274 10.88 5.96 -10.95
C PHE A 274 11.38 4.77 -11.78
N LYS A 275 10.92 4.70 -13.03
CA LYS A 275 11.44 3.80 -14.08
C LYS A 275 12.68 4.41 -14.77
N SER A 276 12.71 5.74 -14.87
CA SER A 276 13.83 6.55 -15.38
C SER A 276 13.84 7.91 -14.67
N GLU A 277 14.71 8.85 -15.03
CA GLU A 277 14.66 10.21 -14.48
C GLU A 277 13.32 10.93 -14.72
N ASN A 278 12.64 10.63 -15.82
CA ASN A 278 11.46 11.36 -16.29
C ASN A 278 10.23 10.45 -16.49
N THR A 279 10.27 9.21 -16.05
CA THR A 279 9.15 8.28 -16.18
C THR A 279 8.88 7.62 -14.84
N LEU A 280 7.66 7.76 -14.37
CA LEU A 280 7.12 7.05 -13.21
C LEU A 280 6.32 5.83 -13.65
N LEU A 281 6.39 4.79 -12.84
CA LEU A 281 5.42 3.71 -12.79
C LEU A 281 4.51 3.95 -11.58
N LEU A 282 3.20 3.90 -11.79
CA LEU A 282 2.19 4.12 -10.75
C LEU A 282 1.32 2.87 -10.60
N THR A 283 0.98 2.51 -9.36
CA THR A 283 -0.02 1.49 -9.05
C THR A 283 -1.21 2.08 -8.31
N THR A 284 -2.35 1.40 -8.43
CA THR A 284 -3.55 1.72 -7.66
C THR A 284 -3.90 0.57 -6.72
N GLU A 285 -4.65 0.84 -5.67
CA GLU A 285 -5.28 -0.16 -4.80
C GLU A 285 -6.09 -1.20 -5.60
N GLN A 286 -6.77 -0.75 -6.67
CA GLN A 286 -7.54 -1.63 -7.55
C GLN A 286 -6.66 -2.52 -8.45
N GLY A 287 -5.34 -2.33 -8.44
CA GLY A 287 -4.35 -3.07 -9.20
C GLY A 287 -4.05 -2.55 -10.61
N ALA A 288 -4.59 -1.41 -11.05
CA ALA A 288 -4.17 -0.82 -12.34
C ALA A 288 -2.70 -0.36 -12.27
N VAL A 289 -1.97 -0.48 -13.38
CA VAL A 289 -0.59 0.00 -13.53
C VAL A 289 -0.54 1.04 -14.65
N TYR A 290 0.08 2.18 -14.37
CA TYR A 290 0.26 3.29 -15.30
C TYR A 290 1.72 3.68 -15.44
N GLU A 291 2.09 4.18 -16.61
CA GLU A 291 3.30 4.98 -16.79
C GLU A 291 2.92 6.44 -16.94
N LEU A 292 3.71 7.32 -16.34
CA LEU A 292 3.58 8.77 -16.47
C LEU A 292 4.93 9.38 -16.79
N ASP A 293 5.02 10.05 -17.94
CA ASP A 293 6.18 10.87 -18.29
C ASP A 293 6.03 12.27 -17.67
N ILE A 294 7.07 12.72 -16.95
CA ILE A 294 7.08 13.96 -16.15
C ILE A 294 8.26 14.87 -16.43
#